data_AF-A0A2K2C118-F1
#
_entry.id   AF-A0A2K2C118-F1
#
_cell.length_a   1.000
_cell.length_b   1.000
_cell.length_c   1.000
_cell.angle_alpha   90.00
_cell.angle_beta   90.00
_cell.angle_gamma   90.00
#
_symmetry.space_group_name_H-M   'P 1'
#
loop_
_entity.id
_entity.type
_entity.pdbx_description
1 polymer ?
#
loop_
_entity_poly.entity_id
_entity_poly.type
_entity_poly.pdbx_seq_one_letter_code
_entity_poly.pdbx_strand_id
1 'polypeptide(L)'
;MSTTQNEKCKGKHFTWSKPMSHMLLEILAEEALKGNKPSSTFRAESFVKVATEISQKFNVQCEPKHVDNHLKTVKKEWRIITKLKNKSGFGWDDCLKMITVSKDVYDEEVKAHPNHDKYLNKKLDMYEAMTIVVGKDMATGNYAKSYADVNLEENTEEQSISIENEGEYEETSKGKETSSSRTQKRQHRKRNRMYEDDGVEKLSKQIGDVALAIQSLSKNQLMLMRCMRKS
;
A
#
# COMPACT_ATOMS: atom_id res chain seq x y z
N MET A 1 18.63 3.13 -54.85
CA MET A 1 17.68 2.63 -53.84
C MET A 1 18.46 2.33 -52.59
N SER A 2 18.48 3.25 -51.63
CA SER A 2 19.26 3.10 -50.40
C SER A 2 18.36 2.57 -49.29
N THR A 3 18.55 1.31 -48.94
CA THR A 3 17.82 0.64 -47.87
C THR A 3 18.26 1.20 -46.52
N THR A 4 17.37 1.96 -45.88
CA THR A 4 17.54 2.41 -44.49
C THR A 4 17.31 1.21 -43.56
N GLN A 5 18.36 0.76 -42.87
CA GLN A 5 18.21 -0.21 -41.80
C GLN A 5 17.59 0.48 -40.59
N ASN A 6 16.37 0.06 -40.26
CA ASN A 6 15.63 0.47 -39.08
C ASN A 6 16.20 -0.29 -37.87
N GLU A 7 17.20 0.29 -37.21
CA GLU A 7 17.66 -0.18 -35.91
C GLU A 7 16.61 0.10 -34.84
N LYS A 8 15.90 -0.96 -34.47
CA LYS A 8 14.99 -0.99 -33.33
C LYS A 8 15.82 -0.87 -32.04
N CYS A 9 16.13 0.36 -31.64
CA CYS A 9 16.76 0.67 -30.36
C CYS A 9 15.90 0.12 -29.23
N LYS A 10 16.35 -0.93 -28.55
CA LYS A 10 15.74 -1.40 -27.30
C LYS A 10 15.72 -0.20 -26.34
N GLY A 11 14.53 0.28 -26.00
CA GLY A 11 14.34 1.53 -25.27
C GLY A 11 15.16 1.57 -23.99
N LYS A 12 15.93 2.66 -23.79
CA LYS A 12 16.72 2.88 -22.58
C LYS A 12 15.80 2.81 -21.35
N HIS A 13 16.09 1.92 -20.41
CA HIS A 13 15.34 1.78 -19.16
C HIS A 13 15.48 3.08 -18.33
N PHE A 14 14.36 3.68 -17.94
CA PHE A 14 14.37 4.90 -17.12
C PHE A 14 15.00 4.61 -15.75
N THR A 15 16.05 5.34 -15.40
CA THR A 15 16.79 5.13 -14.15
C THR A 15 16.54 6.27 -13.18
N TRP A 16 16.10 5.94 -11.97
CA TRP A 16 15.78 6.91 -10.91
C TRP A 16 17.03 7.28 -10.10
N SER A 17 17.31 8.57 -9.99
CA SER A 17 18.31 9.08 -9.04
C SER A 17 17.66 9.45 -7.70
N LYS A 18 18.46 9.52 -6.62
CA LYS A 18 17.97 9.96 -5.30
C LYS A 18 17.33 11.36 -5.34
N PRO A 19 17.92 12.38 -6.01
CA PRO A 19 17.25 13.69 -6.17
C PRO A 19 15.92 13.64 -6.92
N MET A 20 15.79 12.80 -7.95
CA MET A 20 14.52 12.64 -8.66
C MET A 20 13.45 11.99 -7.78
N SER A 21 13.84 10.96 -7.02
CA SER A 21 12.95 10.31 -6.05
C SER A 21 12.50 11.28 -4.95
N HIS A 22 13.40 12.15 -4.49
CA HIS A 22 13.08 13.20 -3.52
C HIS A 22 11.97 14.11 -4.06
N MET A 23 12.20 14.68 -5.24
CA MET A 23 11.25 15.60 -5.87
C MET A 23 9.90 14.95 -6.14
N LEU A 24 9.88 13.69 -6.57
CA LEU A 24 8.64 12.94 -6.73
C LEU A 24 7.83 12.92 -5.44
N LEU A 25 8.47 12.64 -4.30
CA LEU A 25 7.78 12.56 -3.01
C LEU A 25 7.34 13.93 -2.50
N GLU A 26 8.14 14.96 -2.72
CA GLU A 26 7.81 16.34 -2.36
C GLU A 26 6.55 16.82 -3.10
N ILE A 27 6.54 16.70 -4.43
CA ILE A 27 5.37 17.09 -5.24
C ILE A 27 4.14 16.26 -4.86
N LEU A 28 4.28 14.93 -4.71
CA LEU A 28 3.14 14.09 -4.32
C LEU A 28 2.64 14.39 -2.90
N ALA A 29 3.51 14.80 -1.99
CA ALA A 29 3.10 15.21 -0.64
C ALA A 29 2.24 16.49 -0.72
N GLU A 30 2.66 17.49 -1.50
CA GLU A 30 1.84 18.69 -1.73
C GLU A 30 0.48 18.37 -2.38
N GLU A 31 0.47 17.51 -3.40
CA GLU A 31 -0.76 17.09 -4.07
C GLU A 31 -1.70 16.36 -3.10
N ALA A 32 -1.16 15.54 -2.19
CA ALA A 32 -1.95 14.89 -1.15
C ALA A 32 -2.56 15.91 -0.17
N LEU A 33 -1.79 16.94 0.22
CA LEU A 33 -2.26 18.02 1.10
C LEU A 33 -3.35 18.89 0.42
N LYS A 34 -3.29 19.03 -0.90
CA LYS A 34 -4.33 19.72 -1.71
C LYS A 34 -5.60 18.89 -1.92
N GLY A 35 -5.64 17.64 -1.44
CA GLY A 35 -6.80 16.76 -1.60
C GLY A 35 -6.87 16.03 -2.94
N ASN A 36 -5.80 16.04 -3.74
CA ASN A 36 -5.74 15.33 -5.03
C ASN A 36 -5.54 13.81 -4.89
N LYS A 37 -5.92 13.27 -3.73
CA LYS A 37 -5.86 11.85 -3.38
C LYS A 37 -7.13 11.41 -2.62
N PRO A 38 -8.30 11.45 -3.26
CA PRO A 38 -9.59 11.22 -2.58
C PRO A 38 -9.84 9.74 -2.21
N SER A 39 -9.22 8.80 -2.91
CA SER A 39 -9.53 7.35 -2.79
C SER A 39 -8.26 6.50 -2.66
N SER A 40 -7.32 6.89 -1.79
CA SER A 40 -5.99 6.27 -1.61
C SER A 40 -5.07 6.26 -2.85
N THR A 41 -5.56 6.80 -3.97
CA THR A 41 -4.85 6.92 -5.24
C THR A 41 -4.79 8.37 -5.66
N PHE A 42 -3.65 8.77 -6.22
CA PHE A 42 -3.49 10.10 -6.78
C PHE A 42 -4.25 10.24 -8.10
N ARG A 43 -4.70 11.46 -8.41
CA ARG A 43 -5.27 11.79 -9.72
C ARG A 43 -4.20 11.66 -10.81
N ALA A 44 -4.62 11.35 -12.03
CA ALA A 44 -3.73 11.24 -13.19
C ALA A 44 -2.90 12.53 -13.42
N GLU A 45 -3.53 13.69 -13.21
CA GLU A 45 -2.89 15.01 -13.32
C GLU A 45 -1.68 15.16 -12.38
N SER A 46 -1.74 14.60 -11.16
CA SER A 46 -0.61 14.65 -10.23
C SER A 46 0.59 13.88 -10.78
N PHE A 47 0.39 12.75 -11.46
CA PHE A 47 1.48 12.00 -12.12
C PHE A 47 2.05 12.77 -13.32
N VAL A 48 1.20 13.43 -14.11
CA VAL A 48 1.63 14.29 -15.24
C VAL A 48 2.47 15.45 -14.75
N LYS A 49 2.04 16.11 -13.67
CA LYS A 49 2.80 17.19 -13.04
C LYS A 49 4.18 16.74 -12.59
N VAL A 50 4.27 15.64 -11.83
CA VAL A 50 5.57 15.10 -11.37
C VAL A 50 6.49 14.77 -12.55
N ALA A 51 5.97 14.10 -13.58
CA ALA A 51 6.76 13.74 -14.76
C ALA A 51 7.30 14.98 -15.49
N THR A 52 6.48 16.04 -15.59
CA THR A 52 6.85 17.30 -16.24
C THR A 52 7.97 18.01 -15.47
N GLU A 53 7.79 18.19 -14.15
CA GLU A 53 8.77 18.87 -13.28
C GLU A 53 10.12 18.13 -13.26
N ILE A 54 10.10 16.79 -13.17
CA ILE A 54 11.31 15.96 -13.21
C ILE A 54 11.99 16.07 -14.57
N SER A 55 11.24 16.00 -15.66
CA SER A 55 11.79 16.10 -17.01
C SER A 55 12.49 17.43 -17.24
N GLN A 56 11.86 18.53 -16.79
CA GLN A 56 12.41 19.88 -16.87
C GLN A 56 13.67 20.05 -16.01
N LYS A 57 13.62 19.64 -14.74
CA LYS A 57 14.73 19.90 -13.80
C LYS A 57 15.95 19.02 -14.03
N PHE A 58 15.76 17.76 -14.47
CA PHE A 58 16.87 16.83 -14.68
C PHE A 58 17.23 16.61 -16.16
N ASN A 59 16.53 17.28 -17.08
CA ASN A 59 16.72 17.14 -18.52
C ASN A 59 16.62 15.67 -19.00
N VAL A 60 15.61 14.96 -18.50
CA VAL A 60 15.34 13.55 -18.81
C VAL A 60 13.94 13.38 -19.42
N GLN A 61 13.70 12.28 -20.12
CA GLN A 61 12.37 11.92 -20.61
C GLN A 61 11.62 11.13 -19.54
N CYS A 62 10.99 11.82 -18.58
CA CYS A 62 10.13 11.19 -17.57
C CYS A 62 8.67 11.20 -18.04
N GLU A 63 7.99 10.06 -17.90
CA GLU A 63 6.59 9.90 -18.29
C GLU A 63 5.78 9.54 -17.04
N PRO A 64 4.46 9.82 -17.02
CA PRO A 64 3.59 9.47 -15.89
C PRO A 64 3.69 7.99 -15.47
N LYS A 65 3.90 7.08 -16.44
CA LYS A 65 4.11 5.65 -16.19
C LYS A 65 5.37 5.36 -15.36
N HIS A 66 6.44 6.15 -15.55
CA HIS A 66 7.67 6.01 -14.77
C HIS A 66 7.41 6.42 -13.32
N VAL A 67 6.65 7.50 -13.10
CA VAL A 67 6.25 8.00 -11.78
C VAL A 67 5.40 6.95 -11.04
N ASP A 68 4.38 6.39 -11.69
CA ASP A 68 3.53 5.34 -11.10
C ASP A 68 4.36 4.11 -10.68
N ASN A 69 5.25 3.64 -11.55
CA ASN A 69 6.12 2.50 -11.25
C ASN A 69 7.08 2.81 -10.10
N HIS A 70 7.63 4.01 -10.02
CA HIS A 70 8.49 4.41 -8.91
C HIS A 70 7.71 4.51 -7.59
N LEU A 71 6.50 5.05 -7.63
CA LEU A 71 5.62 5.12 -6.45
C LEU A 71 5.29 3.72 -5.92
N LYS A 72 5.12 2.71 -6.78
CA LYS A 72 4.98 1.31 -6.34
C LYS A 72 6.21 0.82 -5.58
N THR A 73 7.41 1.20 -6.02
CA THR A 73 8.67 0.89 -5.33
C THR A 73 8.71 1.58 -3.97
N VAL A 74 8.44 2.88 -3.90
CA VAL A 74 8.35 3.64 -2.63
C VAL A 74 7.36 2.97 -1.67
N LYS A 75 6.18 2.55 -2.15
CA LYS A 75 5.18 1.84 -1.34
C LYS A 75 5.71 0.52 -0.76
N LYS A 76 6.56 -0.21 -1.50
CA LYS A 76 7.22 -1.42 -0.98
C LYS A 76 8.27 -1.07 0.08
N GLU A 77 9.08 -0.05 -0.14
CA GLU A 77 10.07 0.40 0.84
C GLU A 77 9.40 0.88 2.14
N TRP A 78 8.31 1.63 2.03
CA TRP A 78 7.50 2.05 3.19
C TRP A 78 7.01 0.88 4.04
N ARG A 79 6.58 -0.23 3.41
CA ARG A 79 6.18 -1.44 4.11
C ARG A 79 7.32 -2.06 4.89
N ILE A 80 8.50 -2.14 4.29
CA ILE A 80 9.69 -2.69 4.93
C ILE A 80 10.07 -1.82 6.13
N ILE A 81 10.17 -0.49 5.94
CA ILE A 81 10.48 0.47 7.00
C ILE A 81 9.47 0.36 8.15
N THR A 82 8.17 0.32 7.84
CA THR A 82 7.12 0.21 8.86
C THR A 82 7.19 -1.13 9.61
N LYS A 83 7.47 -2.22 8.90
CA LYS A 83 7.65 -3.56 9.50
C LYS A 83 8.85 -3.58 10.44
N LEU A 84 10.00 -3.08 10.00
CA LEU A 84 11.24 -3.04 10.79
C LEU A 84 11.11 -2.13 12.01
N LYS A 85 10.52 -0.93 11.84
CA LYS A 85 10.26 0.00 12.94
C LYS A 85 9.39 -0.61 14.03
N ASN A 86 8.43 -1.46 13.67
CA ASN A 86 7.50 -2.10 14.61
C ASN A 86 7.94 -3.52 15.04
N LYS A 87 9.14 -3.97 14.62
CA LYS A 87 9.65 -5.30 14.97
C LYS A 87 10.19 -5.29 16.40
N SER A 88 9.89 -6.33 17.18
CA SER A 88 10.43 -6.48 18.54
C SER A 88 11.96 -6.50 18.53
N GLY A 89 12.59 -5.82 19.48
CA GLY A 89 14.04 -5.67 19.55
C GLY A 89 14.62 -4.52 18.70
N PHE A 90 13.79 -3.79 17.96
CA PHE A 90 14.19 -2.63 17.16
C PHE A 90 13.74 -1.35 17.86
N GLY A 91 14.56 -0.31 17.79
CA GLY A 91 14.24 1.04 18.30
C GLY A 91 13.97 2.04 17.18
N TRP A 92 13.51 3.24 17.57
CA TRP A 92 13.25 4.36 16.67
C TRP A 92 13.86 5.64 17.23
N ASP A 93 14.76 6.25 16.46
CA ASP A 93 15.24 7.61 16.70
C ASP A 93 14.39 8.59 15.88
N ASP A 94 13.56 9.37 16.58
CA ASP A 94 12.66 10.32 15.94
C ASP A 94 13.38 11.59 15.45
N CYS A 95 14.52 11.95 16.01
CA CYS A 95 15.29 13.13 15.56
C CYS A 95 15.97 12.84 14.22
N LEU A 96 16.55 11.65 14.08
CA LEU A 96 17.23 11.21 12.87
C LEU A 96 16.31 10.47 11.90
N LYS A 97 15.05 10.19 12.27
CA LYS A 97 14.12 9.34 11.53
C LYS A 97 14.81 8.03 11.13
N MET A 98 15.33 7.32 12.11
CA MET A 98 16.23 6.18 11.91
C MET A 98 15.77 4.98 12.74
N ILE A 99 15.84 3.80 12.14
CA ILE A 99 15.62 2.54 12.84
C ILE A 99 16.92 2.16 13.53
N THR A 100 16.90 2.06 14.86
CA THR A 100 18.09 1.75 15.66
C THR A 100 18.10 0.28 16.05
N VAL A 101 19.22 -0.40 15.82
CA VAL A 101 19.39 -1.83 16.11
C VAL A 101 20.76 -2.07 16.75
N SER A 102 20.82 -2.96 17.75
CA SER A 102 22.09 -3.43 18.32
C SER A 102 22.90 -4.22 17.29
N LYS A 103 24.21 -4.32 17.49
CA LYS A 103 25.10 -4.97 16.52
C LYS A 103 24.70 -6.43 16.25
N ASP A 104 24.43 -7.20 17.31
CA ASP A 104 24.10 -8.62 17.20
C ASP A 104 22.80 -8.84 16.41
N VAL A 105 21.76 -8.05 16.70
CA VAL A 105 20.46 -8.12 15.98
C VAL A 105 20.59 -7.62 14.54
N TYR A 106 21.45 -6.63 14.28
CA TYR A 106 21.72 -6.14 12.93
C TYR A 106 22.34 -7.23 12.04
N ASP A 107 23.37 -7.92 12.54
CA ASP A 107 24.07 -8.96 11.79
C ASP A 107 23.13 -10.13 11.45
N GLU A 108 22.28 -10.54 12.39
CA GLU A 108 21.24 -11.56 12.17
C GLU A 108 20.20 -11.10 11.13
N GLU A 109 19.70 -9.87 11.24
CA GLU A 109 18.68 -9.33 10.33
C GLU A 109 19.21 -9.20 8.90
N VAL A 110 20.42 -8.68 8.71
CA VAL A 110 21.02 -8.50 7.39
C VAL A 110 21.42 -9.84 6.78
N LYS A 111 21.83 -10.82 7.59
CA LYS A 111 22.09 -12.19 7.12
C LYS A 111 20.82 -12.84 6.57
N ALA A 112 19.69 -12.70 7.26
CA ALA A 112 18.40 -13.23 6.80
C ALA A 112 17.80 -12.42 5.64
N HIS A 113 18.00 -11.10 5.65
CA HIS A 113 17.39 -10.16 4.71
C HIS A 113 18.41 -9.08 4.28
N PRO A 114 19.31 -9.37 3.31
CA PRO A 114 20.37 -8.45 2.91
C PRO A 114 19.87 -7.07 2.45
N ASN A 115 18.67 -7.02 1.87
CA ASN A 115 18.04 -5.78 1.42
C ASN A 115 17.59 -4.84 2.55
N HIS A 116 17.63 -5.28 3.81
CA HIS A 116 17.27 -4.46 4.97
C HIS A 116 18.40 -3.54 5.42
N ASP A 117 19.66 -3.85 5.08
CA ASP A 117 20.84 -3.06 5.46
C ASP A 117 20.66 -1.56 5.18
N LYS A 118 20.06 -1.19 4.04
CA LYS A 118 19.87 0.21 3.67
C LYS A 118 18.93 1.01 4.59
N TYR A 119 18.18 0.36 5.48
CA TYR A 119 17.23 1.01 6.39
C TYR A 119 17.66 1.01 7.86
N LEU A 120 18.61 0.15 8.25
CA LEU A 120 19.01 -0.03 9.64
C LEU A 120 20.19 0.89 9.98
N ASN A 121 20.14 1.54 11.14
CA ASN A 121 21.17 2.45 11.65
C ASN A 121 21.59 3.53 10.62
N LYS A 122 20.66 3.89 9.73
CA LYS A 122 20.82 4.89 8.66
C LYS A 122 19.65 5.87 8.69
N LYS A 123 19.96 7.15 8.50
CA LYS A 123 18.95 8.21 8.40
C LYS A 123 18.03 7.99 7.20
N LEU A 124 16.72 8.09 7.42
CA LEU A 124 15.70 8.01 6.37
C LEU A 124 15.30 9.42 5.92
N ASP A 125 16.09 10.02 5.03
CA ASP A 125 15.94 11.43 4.60
C ASP A 125 14.54 11.81 4.09
N MET A 126 13.76 10.85 3.56
CA MET A 126 12.44 11.09 2.97
C MET A 126 11.27 10.53 3.79
N TYR A 127 11.51 10.14 5.05
CA TYR A 127 10.52 9.44 5.86
C TYR A 127 9.20 10.22 6.01
N GLU A 128 9.27 11.52 6.27
CA GLU A 128 8.08 12.36 6.47
C GLU A 128 7.25 12.48 5.20
N ALA A 129 7.89 12.76 4.06
CA ALA A 129 7.22 12.81 2.77
C ALA A 129 6.60 11.45 2.41
N MET A 130 7.30 10.33 2.65
CA MET A 130 6.74 8.99 2.46
C MET A 130 5.52 8.74 3.36
N THR A 131 5.54 9.24 4.60
CA THR A 131 4.41 9.13 5.54
C THR A 131 3.17 9.86 5.01
N ILE A 132 3.35 11.07 4.46
CA ILE A 132 2.24 11.85 3.86
C ILE A 132 1.71 11.15 2.60
N VAL A 133 2.62 10.72 1.73
CA VAL A 133 2.29 10.16 0.41
C VAL A 133 1.68 8.77 0.52
N VAL A 134 2.15 7.90 1.42
CA VAL A 134 1.79 6.49 1.49
C VAL A 134 1.11 6.10 2.81
N GLY A 135 1.48 6.74 3.91
CA GLY A 135 1.11 6.30 5.27
C GLY A 135 -0.40 6.15 5.49
N LYS A 136 -1.22 7.04 4.94
CA LYS A 136 -2.69 6.99 5.07
C LYS A 136 -3.36 5.86 4.27
N ASP A 137 -2.72 5.32 3.24
CA ASP A 137 -3.34 4.31 2.35
C ASP A 137 -3.16 2.89 2.86
N MET A 138 -2.21 2.71 3.76
CA MET A 138 -1.83 1.41 4.25
C MET A 138 -2.60 1.17 5.53
N ALA A 139 -3.76 0.51 5.42
CA ALA A 139 -4.37 -0.09 6.60
C ALA A 139 -3.32 -0.97 7.27
N THR A 140 -2.90 -0.59 8.47
CA THR A 140 -1.94 -1.32 9.31
C THR A 140 -2.59 -2.60 9.85
N GLY A 141 -3.11 -3.43 8.95
CA GLY A 141 -3.61 -4.75 9.28
C GLY A 141 -2.47 -5.73 9.12
N ASN A 142 -1.96 -6.25 10.24
CA ASN A 142 -1.02 -7.37 10.32
C ASN A 142 -1.55 -8.68 9.67
N TYR A 143 -2.62 -8.63 8.86
CA TYR A 143 -3.34 -9.77 8.30
C TYR A 143 -3.45 -9.76 6.76
N ALA A 144 -2.89 -8.78 6.05
CA ALA A 144 -2.84 -8.83 4.59
C ALA A 144 -1.71 -9.78 4.11
N LYS A 145 -1.89 -11.10 4.31
CA LYS A 145 -1.08 -12.12 3.64
C LYS A 145 -1.35 -12.04 2.14
N SER A 146 -0.40 -11.52 1.39
CA SER A 146 -0.36 -11.63 -0.07
C SER A 146 0.03 -13.06 -0.44
N TYR A 147 -0.74 -13.72 -1.31
CA TYR A 147 -0.54 -15.10 -1.80
C TYR A 147 0.74 -15.35 -2.63
N ALA A 148 1.75 -14.48 -2.53
CA ALA A 148 2.89 -14.46 -3.46
C ALA A 148 4.24 -14.87 -2.86
N ASP A 149 4.32 -15.26 -1.59
CA ASP A 149 5.54 -15.84 -1.00
C ASP A 149 5.23 -17.23 -0.43
N VAL A 150 5.23 -18.22 -1.32
CA VAL A 150 5.64 -19.59 -0.97
C VAL A 150 7.07 -19.71 -1.45
N ASN A 151 8.02 -19.34 -0.58
CA ASN A 151 9.38 -19.84 -0.73
C ASN A 151 9.37 -21.23 -0.09
N LEU A 152 9.52 -22.24 -0.93
CA LEU A 152 9.76 -23.63 -0.54
C LEU A 152 11.18 -23.71 -0.02
N GLU A 153 11.36 -23.76 1.29
CA GLU A 153 12.58 -24.28 1.89
C GLU A 153 12.19 -25.42 2.83
N GLU A 154 12.28 -26.61 2.26
CA GLU A 154 12.46 -27.87 2.94
C GLU A 154 13.82 -27.81 3.66
N ASN A 155 13.82 -27.90 4.98
CA ASN A 155 14.89 -28.60 5.67
C ASN A 155 14.39 -29.21 6.98
N THR A 156 14.54 -30.53 6.97
CA THR A 156 14.39 -31.52 8.02
C THR A 156 15.03 -31.09 9.33
N GLU A 157 14.35 -31.34 10.44
CA GLU A 157 14.99 -31.86 11.65
C GLU A 157 13.93 -32.57 12.50
N GLU A 158 14.11 -33.87 12.59
CA GLU A 158 13.30 -34.84 13.32
C GLU A 158 13.48 -34.63 14.83
N GLN A 159 12.38 -34.59 15.58
CA GLN A 159 12.39 -35.01 16.97
C GLN A 159 11.25 -35.97 17.24
N SER A 160 11.67 -37.16 17.65
CA SER A 160 10.94 -38.36 17.98
C SER A 160 9.99 -38.19 19.15
N ILE A 161 8.86 -38.89 19.10
CA ILE A 161 8.26 -39.60 20.24
C ILE A 161 7.45 -40.77 19.66
N SER A 162 7.87 -41.98 20.03
CA SER A 162 7.22 -43.25 19.75
C SER A 162 5.90 -43.35 20.53
N ILE A 163 4.87 -43.96 19.94
CA ILE A 163 3.91 -44.85 20.62
C ILE A 163 3.34 -45.79 19.54
N GLU A 164 3.52 -47.08 19.79
CA GLU A 164 3.11 -48.24 19.02
C GLU A 164 1.57 -48.38 19.01
N ASN A 165 0.99 -48.76 17.86
CA ASN A 165 -0.01 -49.83 17.84
C ASN A 165 -0.24 -50.37 16.43
N GLU A 166 -0.18 -51.69 16.33
CA GLU A 166 -0.16 -52.54 15.15
C GLU A 166 -1.54 -52.70 14.47
N GLY A 167 -1.56 -52.94 13.15
CA GLY A 167 -2.75 -53.43 12.42
C GLY A 167 -2.68 -53.34 10.88
N GLU A 168 -2.02 -54.32 10.24
CA GLU A 168 -2.47 -55.17 9.09
C GLU A 168 -3.66 -54.65 8.24
N TYR A 169 -3.74 -54.60 6.90
CA TYR A 169 -3.24 -55.43 5.78
C TYR A 169 -3.38 -54.69 4.41
N GLU A 170 -2.43 -55.01 3.52
CA GLU A 170 -2.42 -55.25 2.06
C GLU A 170 -3.17 -54.46 0.95
N GLU A 171 -2.36 -54.23 -0.10
CA GLU A 171 -2.57 -54.29 -1.57
C GLU A 171 -3.87 -53.75 -2.20
N THR A 172 -3.84 -52.83 -3.17
CA THR A 172 -3.57 -53.19 -4.58
C THR A 172 -3.51 -51.96 -5.51
N SER A 173 -2.41 -51.88 -6.26
CA SER A 173 -2.32 -51.73 -7.72
C SER A 173 -3.29 -50.84 -8.55
N LYS A 174 -2.63 -50.01 -9.38
CA LYS A 174 -2.81 -49.86 -10.85
C LYS A 174 -3.56 -48.61 -11.36
N GLY A 175 -2.94 -47.93 -12.33
CA GLY A 175 -3.71 -47.18 -13.34
C GLY A 175 -3.10 -45.87 -13.85
N LYS A 176 -2.04 -46.00 -14.64
CA LYS A 176 -1.48 -44.98 -15.55
C LYS A 176 -2.49 -44.76 -16.71
N GLU A 177 -2.79 -43.55 -17.15
CA GLU A 177 -2.27 -42.92 -18.39
C GLU A 177 -3.37 -41.95 -18.89
N THR A 178 -3.00 -40.71 -19.28
CA THR A 178 -3.41 -39.97 -20.50
C THR A 178 -4.94 -39.76 -20.79
N SER A 179 -5.50 -38.71 -21.40
CA SER A 179 -5.08 -37.70 -22.36
C SER A 179 -6.19 -36.62 -22.42
N SER A 180 -5.80 -35.37 -22.68
CA SER A 180 -6.44 -34.44 -23.63
C SER A 180 -7.86 -33.87 -23.40
N SER A 181 -7.87 -32.55 -23.22
CA SER A 181 -8.70 -31.56 -23.94
C SER A 181 -10.21 -31.51 -23.71
N ARG A 182 -10.65 -30.53 -22.90
CA ARG A 182 -11.81 -29.69 -23.29
C ARG A 182 -11.83 -28.33 -22.60
N THR A 183 -11.63 -27.28 -23.38
CA THR A 183 -11.95 -25.89 -23.06
C THR A 183 -13.46 -25.75 -22.83
N GLN A 184 -13.87 -25.22 -21.67
CA GLN A 184 -15.18 -24.58 -21.52
C GLN A 184 -15.02 -23.16 -21.00
N LYS A 185 -15.36 -22.22 -21.88
CA LYS A 185 -15.49 -20.79 -21.61
C LYS A 185 -16.60 -20.54 -20.58
N ARG A 186 -16.21 -19.76 -19.57
CA ARG A 186 -16.99 -18.91 -18.67
C ARG A 186 -18.42 -18.58 -19.11
N GLN A 187 -19.37 -18.70 -18.17
CA GLN A 187 -20.52 -17.80 -18.07
C GLN A 187 -20.47 -17.07 -16.72
N HIS A 188 -20.05 -15.80 -16.75
CA HIS A 188 -20.19 -14.89 -15.61
C HIS A 188 -21.64 -14.40 -15.58
N ARG A 189 -22.42 -14.84 -14.60
CA ARG A 189 -23.76 -14.31 -14.35
C ARG A 189 -23.62 -12.85 -13.88
N LYS A 190 -24.08 -11.89 -14.68
CA LYS A 190 -24.27 -10.49 -14.27
C LYS A 190 -25.25 -10.47 -13.09
N ARG A 191 -24.79 -10.05 -11.91
CA ARG A 191 -25.67 -9.68 -10.79
C ARG A 191 -26.13 -8.25 -11.04
N ASN A 192 -27.36 -8.10 -11.51
CA ASN A 192 -28.06 -6.82 -11.54
C ASN A 192 -28.34 -6.43 -10.09
N ARG A 193 -27.72 -5.37 -9.58
CA ARG A 193 -27.98 -4.84 -8.23
C ARG A 193 -29.00 -3.70 -8.39
N MET A 194 -30.26 -4.00 -8.10
CA MET A 194 -31.31 -2.99 -7.94
C MET A 194 -30.94 -2.10 -6.74
N TYR A 195 -31.09 -0.78 -6.92
CA TYR A 195 -30.92 0.22 -5.87
C TYR A 195 -32.21 0.23 -5.05
N GLU A 196 -32.14 -0.16 -3.78
CA GLU A 196 -33.19 0.08 -2.80
C GLU A 196 -32.90 1.44 -2.14
N ASP A 197 -33.64 2.47 -2.56
CA ASP A 197 -33.48 3.90 -2.23
C ASP A 197 -34.05 4.30 -0.85
N ASP A 198 -34.73 3.37 -0.17
CA ASP A 198 -35.48 3.64 1.07
C ASP A 198 -34.60 4.06 2.27
N GLY A 199 -33.34 3.60 2.29
CA GLY A 199 -32.41 3.90 3.39
C GLY A 199 -31.93 5.35 3.41
N VAL A 200 -31.77 5.97 2.24
CA VAL A 200 -31.25 7.35 2.12
C VAL A 200 -32.33 8.35 2.48
N GLU A 201 -33.57 8.10 2.05
CA GLU A 201 -34.70 8.97 2.38
C GLU A 201 -34.99 8.96 3.89
N LYS A 202 -34.96 7.79 4.53
CA LYS A 202 -35.16 7.69 5.98
C LYS A 202 -34.09 8.45 6.78
N LEU A 203 -32.83 8.37 6.35
CA LEU A 203 -31.74 9.11 6.97
C LEU A 203 -31.91 10.63 6.81
N SER A 204 -32.37 11.08 5.63
CA SER A 204 -32.59 12.50 5.37
C SER A 204 -33.63 13.13 6.30
N LYS A 205 -34.71 12.39 6.61
CA LYS A 205 -35.77 12.82 7.54
C LYS A 205 -35.22 12.95 8.96
N GLN A 206 -34.47 11.95 9.43
CA GLN A 206 -33.86 11.97 10.76
C GLN A 206 -32.87 13.14 10.94
N ILE A 207 -32.07 13.45 9.91
CA ILE A 207 -31.16 14.61 9.95
C ILE A 207 -31.95 15.92 10.04
N GLY A 208 -33.07 16.03 9.31
CA GLY A 208 -33.96 17.18 9.36
C GLY A 208 -34.53 17.43 10.77
N ASP A 209 -34.99 16.38 11.44
CA ASP A 209 -35.57 16.45 12.78
C ASP A 209 -34.54 16.95 13.82
N VAL A 210 -33.31 16.42 13.74
CA VAL A 210 -32.21 16.84 14.62
C VAL A 210 -31.86 18.32 14.39
N ALA A 211 -31.82 18.78 13.14
CA ALA A 211 -31.54 20.18 12.82
C ALA A 211 -32.62 21.13 13.39
N LEU A 212 -33.90 20.75 13.29
CA LEU A 212 -35.01 21.52 13.85
C LEU A 212 -34.95 21.60 15.38
N ALA A 213 -34.62 20.49 16.05
CA ALA A 213 -34.46 20.48 17.50
C ALA A 213 -33.34 21.43 17.96
N ILE A 214 -32.18 21.41 17.31
CA ILE A 214 -31.05 22.30 17.63
C ILE A 214 -31.44 23.77 17.43
N GLN A 215 -32.14 24.11 16.35
CA GLN A 215 -32.61 25.48 16.13
C GLN A 215 -33.59 25.94 17.21
N SER A 216 -34.49 25.05 17.65
CA SER A 216 -35.45 25.36 18.72
C SER A 216 -34.75 25.63 20.06
N LEU A 217 -33.75 24.82 20.41
CA LEU A 217 -32.95 25.01 21.62
C LEU A 217 -32.14 26.32 21.56
N SER A 218 -31.55 26.64 20.41
CA SER A 218 -30.84 27.91 20.20
C SER A 218 -31.78 29.13 20.34
N LYS A 219 -32.99 29.07 19.76
CA LYS A 219 -34.00 30.14 19.91
C LYS A 219 -34.44 30.31 21.37
N ASN A 220 -34.64 29.21 22.09
CA ASN A 220 -35.02 29.25 23.51
C ASN A 220 -33.90 29.81 24.38
N GLN A 221 -32.64 29.46 24.12
CA GLN A 221 -31.47 30.07 24.78
C GLN A 221 -31.40 31.59 24.51
N LEU A 222 -31.66 32.02 23.27
CA LEU A 222 -31.66 33.44 22.91
C LEU A 222 -32.82 34.20 23.59
N MET A 223 -34.00 33.59 23.70
CA MET A 223 -35.14 34.13 24.46
C MET A 223 -34.79 34.32 25.95
N LEU A 224 -34.21 33.30 26.58
CA LEU A 224 -33.79 33.36 27.99
C LEU A 224 -32.73 34.45 28.23
N MET A 225 -31.73 34.55 27.35
CA MET A 225 -30.69 35.59 27.41
C MET A 225 -31.27 37.00 27.23
N ARG A 226 -32.33 37.16 26.44
CA ARG A 226 -33.04 38.45 26.28
C ARG A 226 -33.90 38.80 27.49
N CYS A 227 -34.51 37.82 28.15
CA CYS A 227 -35.28 38.03 29.38
C CYS A 227 -34.37 38.45 30.55
N MET A 228 -33.18 37.87 30.68
CA MET A 228 -32.23 38.23 31.74
C MET A 228 -31.61 39.64 31.59
N ARG A 229 -31.64 40.26 30.40
CA ARG A 229 -31.13 41.63 30.18
C ARG A 229 -32.15 42.75 30.47
N LYS A 230 -33.42 42.40 30.74
CA LYS A 230 -34.50 43.36 30.99
C LYS A 230 -34.95 43.40 32.46
N SER A 231 -34.31 42.64 33.34
CA SER A 231 -34.44 42.73 34.80
C SER A 231 -33.24 43.44 35.40
#